data_AF-A0A0S4PZ57-F1
#
_entry.id   AF-A0A0S4PZ57-F1
#
_cell.length_a   1.000
_cell.length_b   1.000
_cell.length_c   1.000
_cell.angle_alpha   90.00
_cell.angle_beta   90.00
_cell.angle_gamma   90.00
#
_symmetry.space_group_name_H-M   'P 1'
#
loop_
_entity.id
_entity.type
_entity.pdbx_description
1 polymer ?
#
loop_
_entity_poly.entity_id
_entity_poly.type
_entity_poly.pdbx_seq_one_letter_code
_entity_poly.pdbx_strand_id
1 'polypeptide(L)' 'MSFSVNDLDSLPRVEILGSYAGDGLATAAKALIEQGTRGLVIAGSGAGSIHAHHKSALKKAHQRGRGSRYKFEDKLR' A
#
# COMPACT_ATOMS: atom_id res chain seq x y z
N MET A 1 -24.30 3.54 5.87
CA MET A 1 -23.03 3.70 6.60
C MET A 1 -22.48 5.07 6.23
N SER A 2 -22.29 5.97 7.19
CA SER A 2 -21.79 7.34 6.95
C SER A 2 -20.39 7.51 7.57
N PHE A 3 -19.55 8.31 6.94
CA PHE A 3 -18.24 8.73 7.46
C PHE A 3 -18.31 10.23 7.82
N SER A 4 -17.61 10.63 8.88
CA SER A 4 -17.50 12.03 9.31
C SER A 4 -16.03 12.39 9.51
N VAL A 5 -15.67 13.63 9.22
CA VAL A 5 -14.32 14.19 9.41
C VAL A 5 -14.28 15.27 10.49
N ASN A 6 -15.41 15.58 11.12
CA ASN A 6 -15.55 16.73 12.02
C ASN A 6 -14.68 16.60 13.29
N ASP A 7 -14.37 15.38 13.72
CA ASP A 7 -13.57 15.08 14.91
C ASP A 7 -12.14 14.63 14.57
N LEU A 8 -11.65 14.92 13.36
CA LEU A 8 -10.31 14.55 12.91
C LEU A 8 -9.38 15.77 12.91
N ASP A 9 -8.31 15.71 13.70
CA ASP A 9 -7.24 16.71 13.67
C ASP A 9 -6.37 16.59 12.39
N SER A 10 -6.28 15.38 11.82
CA SER A 10 -5.53 15.10 10.60
C SER A 10 -5.98 13.80 9.94
N LEU A 11 -5.65 13.66 8.65
CA LEU A 11 -5.84 12.42 7.90
C LEU A 11 -4.58 11.56 7.94
N PRO A 12 -4.71 10.22 8.00
CA PRO A 12 -3.58 9.33 7.83
C PRO A 12 -2.90 9.56 6.47
N ARG A 13 -1.57 9.67 6.46
CA ARG A 13 -0.79 9.75 5.22
C ARG A 13 -0.95 8.48 4.40
N VAL A 14 -1.34 8.63 3.13
CA VAL A 14 -1.48 7.55 2.14
C VAL A 14 -0.67 7.94 0.91
N GLU A 15 0.02 6.97 0.32
CA GLU A 15 0.88 7.18 -0.86
C GLU A 15 0.46 6.28 -2.01
N ILE A 16 0.85 6.66 -3.24
CA ILE A 16 0.51 5.93 -4.46
C ILE A 16 1.79 5.47 -5.15
N LEU A 17 1.86 4.18 -5.53
CA LEU A 17 2.95 3.62 -6.33
C LEU A 17 2.41 2.97 -7.60
N GLY A 18 3.05 3.21 -8.74
CA GLY A 18 2.68 2.59 -10.02
C GLY A 18 3.39 1.27 -10.27
N SER A 19 2.68 0.27 -10.77
CA SER A 19 3.28 -1.00 -11.21
C SER A 19 3.49 -1.01 -12.72
N TYR A 20 4.69 -1.35 -13.17
CA TYR A 20 5.07 -1.33 -14.59
C TYR A 20 6.06 -2.46 -14.93
N ALA A 21 6.45 -2.57 -16.21
CA ALA A 21 7.43 -3.58 -16.63
C ALA A 21 8.82 -3.26 -16.07
N GLY A 22 9.48 -4.23 -15.42
CA GLY A 22 10.76 -4.00 -14.75
C GLY A 22 10.64 -3.27 -13.40
N ASP A 23 9.47 -3.34 -12.75
CA ASP A 23 9.18 -2.66 -11.48
C ASP A 23 10.15 -3.05 -10.34
N GLY A 24 10.88 -2.04 -9.86
CA GLY A 24 11.83 -2.08 -8.74
C GLY A 24 11.34 -1.34 -7.48
N LEU A 25 10.05 -0.99 -7.38
CA LEU A 25 9.51 -0.13 -6.31
C LEU A 25 9.36 -0.81 -4.94
N ALA A 26 9.80 -2.06 -4.80
CA ALA A 26 9.87 -2.73 -3.49
C ALA A 26 10.63 -1.89 -2.45
N THR A 27 11.73 -1.24 -2.85
CA THR A 27 12.54 -0.37 -1.99
C THR A 27 11.77 0.90 -1.60
N ALA A 28 11.08 1.52 -2.56
CA ALA A 28 10.26 2.71 -2.31
C ALA A 28 9.09 2.39 -1.35
N ALA A 29 8.37 1.29 -1.59
CA ALA A 29 7.29 0.83 -0.71
C ALA A 29 7.78 0.61 0.73
N LYS A 30 8.95 -0.01 0.90
CA LYS A 30 9.58 -0.21 2.21
C LYS A 30 9.89 1.13 2.89
N ALA A 31 10.55 2.05 2.18
CA ALA A 31 10.92 3.35 2.73
C ALA A 31 9.69 4.18 3.16
N LEU A 32 8.62 4.17 2.36
CA LEU A 32 7.37 4.87 2.68
C LEU A 32 6.74 4.31 3.96
N ILE A 33 6.70 2.99 4.11
CA ILE A 33 6.19 2.32 5.32
C ILE A 33 7.05 2.69 6.54
N GLU A 34 8.38 2.67 6.40
CA GLU A 34 9.32 3.05 7.47
C GLU A 34 9.18 4.54 7.88
N GLN A 35 8.79 5.42 6.96
CA GLN A 35 8.47 6.83 7.23
C GLN A 35 7.08 7.06 7.84
N GLY A 36 6.32 5.99 8.13
CA GLY A 36 5.01 6.09 8.78
C GLY A 36 3.83 6.27 7.84
N THR A 37 3.99 6.01 6.53
CA THR A 37 2.86 5.95 5.57
C THR A 37 1.86 4.91 6.03
N ARG A 38 0.61 5.30 6.24
CA ARG A 38 -0.46 4.48 6.85
C ARG A 38 -1.28 3.69 5.85
N GLY A 39 -1.11 3.95 4.55
CA GLY A 39 -1.69 3.17 3.46
C GLY A 39 -0.93 3.34 2.15
N LEU A 40 -0.88 2.29 1.35
CA LEU A 40 -0.33 2.32 0.00
C LEU A 40 -1.42 1.93 -1.01
N VAL A 41 -1.65 2.78 -1.99
CA VAL A 41 -2.46 2.48 -3.17
C VAL A 41 -1.52 2.10 -4.30
N ILE A 42 -1.75 0.93 -4.90
CA ILE A 42 -0.93 0.48 -6.04
C ILE A 42 -1.71 0.72 -7.32
N ALA A 43 -1.23 1.64 -8.15
CA ALA A 43 -1.73 1.82 -9.50
C ALA A 43 -1.19 0.68 -10.38
N GLY A 44 -1.89 -0.44 -10.35
CA GLY A 44 -1.56 -1.63 -11.14
C GLY A 44 -1.71 -1.42 -12.65
N SER A 45 -1.11 -2.30 -13.45
CA SER A 45 -1.26 -2.30 -14.90
C SER A 45 -2.56 -2.99 -15.35
N GLY A 46 -3.17 -2.51 -16.44
CA GLY A 46 -4.40 -3.08 -16.99
C GLY A 46 -5.52 -3.10 -15.93
N ALA A 47 -6.09 -4.28 -15.67
CA ALA A 47 -7.04 -4.49 -14.58
C ALA A 47 -6.35 -4.55 -13.19
N GLY A 48 -5.52 -3.55 -12.87
CA GLY A 48 -4.83 -3.40 -11.58
C GLY A 48 -3.84 -4.51 -11.20
N SER A 49 -3.23 -5.17 -12.19
CA SER A 49 -2.18 -6.16 -11.95
C SER A 49 -0.92 -5.53 -11.35
N ILE A 50 -0.39 -6.16 -10.30
CA ILE A 50 0.83 -5.73 -9.63
C ILE A 50 1.97 -6.66 -10.03
N HIS A 51 3.11 -6.09 -10.42
CA HIS A 51 4.31 -6.85 -10.76
C HIS A 51 4.71 -7.77 -9.60
N ALA A 52 5.14 -9.00 -9.93
CA ALA A 52 5.33 -10.07 -8.95
C ALA A 52 6.33 -9.69 -7.84
N HIS A 53 7.41 -9.00 -8.20
CA HIS A 53 8.43 -8.56 -7.25
C HIS A 53 7.87 -7.54 -6.24
N HIS A 54 7.16 -6.52 -6.73
CA HIS A 54 6.51 -5.50 -5.93
C HIS A 54 5.44 -6.12 -5.01
N LYS A 55 4.60 -7.01 -5.55
CA LYS A 55 3.59 -7.75 -4.79
C LYS A 55 4.19 -8.59 -3.66
N SER A 56 5.32 -9.27 -3.92
CA SER A 56 6.04 -10.05 -2.93
C SER A 56 6.58 -9.18 -1.78
N ALA A 57 7.13 -8.00 -2.10
CA ALA A 57 7.62 -7.06 -1.11
C ALA A 57 6.48 -6.53 -0.21
N LEU A 58 5.33 -6.17 -0.79
CA LEU A 58 4.16 -5.71 -0.03
C LEU A 58 3.63 -6.80 0.92
N LYS A 59 3.57 -8.06 0.47
CA LYS A 59 3.19 -9.20 1.32
C LYS A 59 4.15 -9.38 2.50
N LYS A 60 5.46 -9.29 2.26
CA LYS A 60 6.49 -9.38 3.32
C LYS A 60 6.37 -8.22 4.32
N ALA A 61 6.14 -7.00 3.84
CA ALA A 61 5.96 -5.84 4.69
C ALA A 61 4.71 -5.98 5.58
N HIS A 62 3.60 -6.48 5.02
CA HIS A 62 2.38 -6.76 5.78
C HIS A 62 2.60 -7.79 6.89
N GLN A 63 3.33 -8.89 6.61
CA GLN A 63 3.61 -9.93 7.60
C GLN A 63 4.49 -9.48 8.78
N ARG A 64 5.33 -8.46 8.58
CA ARG A 64 6.18 -7.88 9.63
C ARG A 64 5.42 -6.92 10.56
N GLY A 65 4.27 -6.40 10.10
CA GLY A 65 3.42 -5.49 10.86
C GLY A 65 2.35 -6.17 11.72
N ARG A 66 2.61 -7.34 12.31
CA ARG A 66 1.64 -8.07 13.18
C ARG A 66 1.31 -7.26 14.44
N GLY A 67 0.35 -6.36 14.23
CA GLY A 67 -0.14 -5.27 15.08
C GLY A 67 -1.09 -4.40 14.26
N SER A 68 -2.08 -5.04 13.63
CA SER A 68 -3.34 -4.52 13.05
C SER A 68 -3.41 -3.32 12.09
N ARG A 69 -2.33 -2.64 11.69
CA ARG A 69 -2.49 -1.33 11.00
C ARG A 69 -2.47 -1.31 9.46
N TYR A 70 -2.14 -2.41 8.79
CA TYR A 70 -2.12 -2.47 7.33
C TYR A 70 -2.92 -3.65 6.83
N LYS A 71 -3.94 -3.41 5.99
CA LYS A 71 -4.70 -4.46 5.30
C LYS A 71 -4.21 -4.51 3.85
N PHE A 72 -3.62 -5.63 3.44
CA PHE A 72 -3.35 -5.86 2.02
C PHE A 72 -4.60 -6.48 1.41
N GLU A 73 -5.37 -5.70 0.65
CA GLU A 73 -6.50 -6.19 -0.13
C GLU A 73 -6.14 -6.21 -1.61
N ASP A 74 -6.00 -7.41 -2.16
CA ASP A 74 -5.91 -7.62 -3.61
C ASP A 74 -7.34 -7.79 -4.14
N LYS A 75 -8.03 -6.68 -4.43
CA LYS A 75 -9.46 -6.68 -4.82
C LYS A 75 -9.72 -7.17 -6.24
N LEU A 76 -8.71 -7.70 -6.93
CA LEU A 76 -8.77 -8.11 -8.34
C LEU A 76 -8.65 -9.64 -8.51
N ARG A 77 -8.84 -10.40 -7.43
CA ARG A 77 -9.02 -11.84 -7.44
C ARG A 77 -10.15 -12.25 -6.52
#